data_AF-A0A920F7C3-F1
#
_entry.id   AF-A0A920F7C3-F1
#
_cell.length_a   1.000
_cell.length_b   1.000
_cell.length_c   1.000
_cell.angle_alpha   90.00
_cell.angle_beta   90.00
_cell.angle_gamma   90.00
#
_symmetry.space_group_name_H-M   'P 1'
#
loop_
_entity.id
_entity.type
_entity.pdbx_description
1 polymer ?
#
loop_
_entity_poly.entity_id
_entity_poly.type
_entity_poly.pdbx_seq_one_letter_code
_entity_poly.pdbx_strand_id
1 'polypeptide(L)'
;MEWLPGKSIALSETCYPEAILGGLPNIYPFIVNDPGEGTQAKRRSEAVIIDHLVPPLTRAESYGPMIQLESLIDEYYQAFRLTSRCQFLRRKFSEAAERCNILKDSGLEEEELSGKDSNALTRISAT
;
A
#
# COMPACT_ATOMS: atom_id res chain seq x y z
N MET A 1 8.09 7.86 24.76
CA MET A 1 7.73 8.45 26.07
C MET A 1 6.23 8.39 26.34
N GLU A 2 5.42 8.96 25.45
CA GLU A 2 3.96 9.00 25.39
C GLU A 2 3.24 7.64 25.46
N TRP A 3 3.96 6.54 25.22
CA TRP A 3 3.44 5.16 25.30
C TRP A 3 3.77 4.43 26.60
N LEU A 4 4.55 5.05 27.51
CA LEU A 4 4.92 4.41 28.76
C LEU A 4 3.69 4.18 29.68
N PRO A 5 3.76 3.21 30.60
CA PRO A 5 2.65 2.91 31.51
C PRO A 5 2.18 4.14 32.31
N GLY A 6 0.87 4.23 32.51
CA GLY A 6 0.23 5.32 33.24
C GLY A 6 -1.17 5.61 32.72
N LYS A 7 -1.72 6.74 33.17
CA LYS A 7 -3.03 7.23 32.72
C LYS A 7 -2.99 7.62 31.24
N SER A 8 -4.16 7.58 30.59
CA SER A 8 -4.33 7.96 29.19
C SER A 8 -4.29 9.48 28.94
N ILE A 9 -4.69 10.28 29.93
CA ILE A 9 -4.66 11.76 29.92
C ILE A 9 -4.61 12.26 31.37
N ALA A 10 -4.17 13.52 31.57
CA ALA A 10 -4.06 14.15 32.90
C ALA A 10 -3.19 13.29 33.84
N LEU A 11 -1.90 13.22 33.50
CA LEU A 11 -0.95 12.36 34.18
C LEU A 11 -0.80 12.73 35.66
N SER A 12 -0.58 11.73 36.49
CA SER A 12 -0.13 11.92 37.87
C SER A 12 1.39 11.85 37.94
N GLU A 13 1.96 12.32 39.05
CA GLU A 13 3.40 12.24 39.33
C GLU A 13 3.96 10.80 39.28
N THR A 14 3.10 9.79 39.45
CA THR A 14 3.44 8.37 39.35
C THR A 14 3.35 7.79 37.93
N CYS A 15 2.81 8.55 36.96
CA CYS A 15 2.80 8.14 35.56
C CYS A 15 4.20 8.30 34.98
N TYR A 16 4.68 7.29 34.26
CA TYR A 16 6.08 7.26 33.83
C TYR A 16 6.47 8.40 32.89
N PRO A 17 5.62 8.87 31.96
CA PRO A 17 5.98 10.03 31.15
C PRO A 17 6.22 11.30 31.99
N GLU A 18 5.37 11.53 33.01
CA GLU A 18 5.46 12.66 33.93
C GLU A 18 6.72 12.56 34.82
N ALA A 19 6.95 11.37 35.40
CA ALA A 19 8.10 11.13 36.28
C ALA A 19 9.46 11.32 35.57
N ILE A 20 9.50 11.16 34.25
CA ILE A 20 10.74 11.27 33.46
C ILE A 20 10.91 12.67 32.85
N LEU A 21 9.84 13.27 32.31
CA LEU A 21 9.92 14.57 31.63
C LEU A 21 9.71 15.74 32.58
N GLY A 22 8.80 15.63 33.54
CA GLY A 22 8.35 16.74 34.37
C GLY A 22 8.07 18.00 33.54
N GLY A 23 8.58 19.15 33.99
CA GLY A 23 8.41 20.44 33.30
C GLY A 23 9.37 20.71 32.14
N LEU A 24 10.05 19.70 31.57
CA LEU A 24 10.95 19.90 30.43
C LEU A 24 10.15 20.24 29.15
N PRO A 25 10.46 21.35 28.44
CA PRO A 25 9.82 21.63 27.16
C PRO A 25 10.10 20.53 26.13
N ASN A 26 9.04 19.96 25.57
CA ASN A 26 9.12 18.85 24.61
C ASN A 26 8.68 19.31 23.21
N ILE A 27 9.63 19.67 22.35
CA ILE A 27 9.37 20.04 20.95
C ILE A 27 9.41 18.78 20.09
N TYR A 28 8.35 18.54 19.31
CA TYR A 28 8.18 17.27 18.61
C TYR A 28 7.81 17.51 17.13
N PRO A 29 8.80 17.49 16.20
CA PRO A 29 8.52 17.43 14.78
C PRO A 29 7.75 16.15 14.46
N PHE A 30 6.57 16.26 13.84
CA PHE A 30 5.67 15.13 13.63
C PHE A 30 5.03 15.14 12.24
N ILE A 31 4.64 13.97 11.74
CA ILE A 31 4.06 13.88 10.40
C ILE A 31 2.58 14.26 10.42
N VAL A 32 2.17 15.17 9.53
CA VAL A 32 0.80 15.75 9.53
C VAL A 32 -0.32 14.71 9.33
N ASN A 33 -0.02 13.59 8.68
CA ASN A 33 -1.00 12.57 8.34
C ASN A 33 -1.26 11.54 9.47
N ASP A 34 -0.59 11.66 10.61
CA ASP A 34 -0.80 10.77 11.75
C ASP A 34 -1.28 11.53 13.01
N PRO A 35 -2.49 12.12 12.96
CA PRO A 35 -3.00 12.94 14.05
C PRO A 35 -3.29 12.13 15.33
N GLY A 36 -3.49 10.81 15.21
CA GLY A 36 -3.79 9.93 16.34
C GLY A 36 -2.60 9.82 17.28
N GLU A 37 -1.44 9.45 16.74
CA GLU A 37 -0.20 9.37 17.50
C GLU A 37 0.27 10.75 17.96
N GLY A 38 0.13 11.78 17.12
CA GLY A 38 0.43 13.16 17.52
C GLY A 38 -0.42 13.63 18.70
N THR A 39 -1.71 13.27 18.73
CA THR A 39 -2.58 13.59 19.87
C THR A 39 -2.14 12.87 21.15
N GLN A 40 -1.66 11.63 21.04
CA GLN A 40 -1.10 10.88 22.16
C GLN A 40 0.12 11.61 22.76
N ALA A 41 1.06 12.04 21.92
CA ALA A 41 2.22 12.82 22.36
C ALA A 41 1.82 14.14 23.05
N LYS A 42 0.87 14.89 22.48
CA LYS A 42 0.34 16.13 23.09
C LYS A 42 -0.24 15.88 24.50
N ARG A 43 -0.99 14.80 24.68
CA ARG A 43 -1.73 14.52 25.92
C ARG A 43 -0.91 13.79 26.98
N ARG A 44 0.15 13.08 26.60
CA ARG A 44 0.90 12.17 27.49
C ARG A 44 2.38 12.50 27.62
N SER A 45 2.92 13.46 26.88
CA SER A 45 4.29 13.94 27.06
C SER A 45 4.40 15.45 26.90
N GLU A 46 3.26 16.16 27.00
CA GLU A 46 3.17 17.61 26.89
C GLU A 46 3.83 18.18 25.63
N ALA A 47 3.82 17.38 24.56
CA ALA A 47 4.55 17.69 23.34
C ALA A 47 3.95 18.90 22.60
N VAL A 48 4.81 19.86 22.26
CA VAL A 48 4.51 20.90 21.27
C VAL A 48 4.84 20.33 19.89
N ILE A 49 3.80 19.96 19.16
CA ILE A 49 3.96 19.41 17.82
C ILE A 49 4.21 20.50 16.80
N ILE A 50 5.25 20.29 15.98
CA ILE A 50 5.54 21.06 14.78
C ILE A 50 5.36 20.12 13.59
N ASP A 51 4.20 20.20 12.95
CA ASP A 51 3.87 19.28 11.85
C ASP A 51 4.74 19.55 10.62
N HIS A 52 5.21 18.47 10.00
CA HIS A 52 5.83 18.47 8.69
C HIS A 52 4.96 17.74 7.67
N LEU A 53 5.15 18.07 6.39
CA LEU A 53 4.42 17.44 5.29
C LEU A 53 4.80 15.97 5.12
N VAL A 54 3.88 15.22 4.51
CA VAL A 54 4.17 13.89 3.99
C VAL A 54 5.25 13.97 2.90
N PRO A 55 6.05 12.90 2.69
CA PRO A 55 6.96 12.84 1.55
C PRO A 55 6.23 13.11 0.23
N PRO A 56 6.91 13.68 -0.78
CA PRO A 56 6.29 13.91 -2.09
C PRO A 56 5.84 12.58 -2.69
N LEU A 57 4.57 12.51 -3.10
CA LEU A 57 3.98 11.32 -3.68
C LEU A 57 4.13 11.35 -5.20
N THR A 58 4.45 10.20 -5.77
CA THR A 58 4.43 9.95 -7.22
C THR A 58 3.69 8.64 -7.49
N ARG A 59 3.31 8.42 -8.74
CA ARG A 59 2.80 7.12 -9.17
C ARG A 59 3.90 6.07 -9.07
N ALA A 60 3.52 4.86 -8.68
CA ALA A 60 4.46 3.72 -8.61
C ALA A 60 5.00 3.33 -9.99
N GLU A 61 4.15 3.51 -11.03
CA GLU A 61 4.38 3.08 -12.41
C GLU A 61 4.65 1.56 -12.56
N SER A 62 4.43 1.02 -13.75
CA SER A 62 4.83 -0.36 -14.06
C SER A 62 6.34 -0.45 -14.20
N TYR A 63 6.96 -1.53 -13.69
CA TYR A 63 8.39 -1.76 -13.82
C TYR A 63 8.73 -3.22 -14.14
N GLY A 64 9.90 -3.43 -14.75
CA GLY A 64 10.42 -4.77 -15.01
C GLY A 64 9.46 -5.66 -15.82
N PRO A 65 9.20 -6.91 -15.40
CA PRO A 65 8.27 -7.83 -16.08
C PRO A 65 6.83 -7.31 -16.20
N MET A 66 6.39 -6.42 -15.31
CA MET A 66 5.03 -5.88 -15.30
C MET A 66 4.75 -5.01 -16.53
N ILE A 67 5.75 -4.30 -17.05
CA ILE A 67 5.63 -3.54 -18.32
C ILE A 67 5.33 -4.48 -19.50
N GLN A 68 5.98 -5.65 -19.53
CA GLN A 68 5.75 -6.63 -20.59
C GLN A 68 4.35 -7.24 -20.48
N LEU A 69 3.89 -7.49 -19.26
CA LEU A 69 2.55 -7.99 -18.99
C LEU A 69 1.48 -6.99 -19.48
N GLU A 70 1.64 -5.71 -19.16
CA GLU A 70 0.74 -4.63 -19.60
C GLU A 70 0.68 -4.56 -21.14
N SER A 71 1.82 -4.58 -21.83
CA SER A 71 1.87 -4.60 -23.29
C SER A 71 1.22 -5.85 -23.90
N LEU A 72 1.34 -7.02 -23.27
CA LEU A 72 0.72 -8.26 -23.73
C LEU A 72 -0.80 -8.22 -23.57
N ILE A 73 -1.31 -7.63 -22.49
CA ILE A 73 -2.74 -7.42 -22.27
C ILE A 73 -3.31 -6.51 -23.37
N ASP A 74 -2.66 -5.38 -23.65
CA ASP A 74 -3.10 -4.45 -24.70
C ASP A 74 -3.14 -5.12 -26.08
N GLU A 75 -2.09 -5.88 -26.43
CA GLU A 75 -2.05 -6.59 -27.70
C GLU A 75 -3.14 -7.67 -27.78
N TYR A 76 -3.39 -8.38 -26.68
CA TYR A 76 -4.46 -9.36 -26.59
C TYR A 76 -5.84 -8.72 -26.82
N TYR A 77 -6.12 -7.56 -26.23
CA TYR A 77 -7.38 -6.84 -26.44
C TYR A 77 -7.55 -6.39 -27.90
N GLN A 78 -6.49 -5.93 -28.56
CA GLN A 78 -6.54 -5.58 -29.99
C GLN A 78 -6.78 -6.80 -30.87
N ALA A 79 -6.14 -7.93 -30.55
CA ALA A 79 -6.23 -9.18 -31.29
C ALA A 79 -7.47 -10.02 -30.95
N PHE A 80 -8.36 -9.57 -30.05
CA PHE A 80 -9.50 -10.35 -29.57
C PHE A 80 -10.45 -10.83 -30.70
N ARG A 81 -10.46 -10.14 -31.85
CA ARG A 81 -11.22 -10.52 -33.05
C ARG A 81 -10.51 -11.50 -33.98
N LEU A 82 -9.23 -11.82 -33.74
CA LEU A 82 -8.37 -12.68 -34.57
C LEU A 82 -8.09 -14.01 -33.85
N THR A 83 -8.65 -15.11 -34.35
CA THR A 83 -8.71 -16.39 -33.61
C THR A 83 -7.33 -16.99 -33.25
N SER A 84 -6.39 -17.06 -34.20
CA SER A 84 -5.08 -17.70 -33.98
C SER A 84 -4.10 -16.83 -33.20
N ARG A 85 -4.08 -15.51 -33.46
CA ARG A 85 -3.23 -14.56 -32.72
C ARG A 85 -3.65 -14.42 -31.27
N CYS A 86 -4.96 -14.38 -31.03
CA CYS A 86 -5.54 -14.30 -29.68
C CYS A 86 -5.09 -15.48 -28.80
N GLN A 87 -5.16 -16.72 -29.30
CA GLN A 87 -4.71 -17.90 -28.54
C GLN A 87 -3.21 -17.86 -28.21
N PHE A 88 -2.37 -17.41 -29.15
CA PHE A 88 -0.93 -17.29 -28.93
C PHE A 88 -0.60 -16.23 -27.86
N LEU A 89 -1.20 -15.05 -27.96
CA LEU A 89 -0.99 -13.96 -27.01
C LEU A 89 -1.47 -14.33 -25.61
N ARG A 90 -2.58 -15.06 -25.53
CA ARG A 90 -3.12 -15.55 -24.28
C ARG A 90 -2.14 -16.44 -23.50
N ARG A 91 -1.50 -17.40 -24.17
CA ARG A 91 -0.49 -18.27 -23.53
C ARG A 91 0.69 -17.45 -23.01
N LYS A 92 1.19 -16.51 -23.81
CA LYS A 92 2.27 -15.60 -23.40
C LYS A 92 1.89 -14.76 -22.19
N PHE A 93 0.66 -14.26 -22.18
CA PHE A 93 0.10 -13.52 -21.06
C PHE A 93 0.04 -14.36 -19.79
N SER A 94 -0.48 -15.59 -19.84
CA SER A 94 -0.54 -16.49 -18.67
C SER A 94 0.85 -16.75 -18.08
N GLU A 95 1.84 -17.07 -18.92
CA GLU A 95 3.23 -17.27 -18.48
C GLU A 95 3.83 -16.00 -17.85
N ALA A 96 3.53 -14.83 -18.40
CA ALA A 96 3.99 -13.55 -17.86
C ALA A 96 3.29 -13.19 -16.53
N ALA A 97 2.00 -13.50 -16.41
CA ALA A 97 1.20 -13.25 -15.22
C ALA A 97 1.70 -14.09 -14.03
N GLU A 98 2.01 -15.36 -14.25
CA GLU A 98 2.59 -16.26 -13.24
C GLU A 98 3.95 -15.72 -12.75
N ARG A 99 4.84 -15.30 -13.66
CA ARG A 99 6.14 -14.72 -13.31
C ARG A 99 6.04 -13.44 -12.48
N CYS A 100 4.97 -12.67 -12.68
CA CYS A 100 4.73 -11.44 -11.93
C CYS A 100 4.00 -11.67 -10.59
N ASN A 101 3.62 -12.91 -10.26
CA ASN A 101 2.74 -13.26 -9.13
C ASN A 101 1.38 -12.56 -9.11
N ILE A 102 0.97 -11.92 -10.22
CA ILE A 102 -0.28 -11.14 -10.27
C ILE A 102 -1.51 -12.04 -10.12
N LEU A 103 -1.40 -13.32 -10.48
CA LEU A 103 -2.50 -14.29 -10.34
C LEU A 103 -2.90 -14.46 -8.87
N LYS A 104 -1.90 -14.59 -8.01
CA LYS A 104 -2.11 -14.70 -6.57
C LYS A 104 -2.67 -13.40 -5.99
N ASP A 105 -2.13 -12.27 -6.42
CA ASP A 105 -2.57 -10.94 -5.95
C ASP A 105 -4.01 -10.63 -6.38
N SER A 106 -4.42 -11.08 -7.56
CA SER A 106 -5.79 -10.98 -8.06
C SER A 106 -6.72 -12.10 -7.56
N GLY A 107 -6.21 -13.08 -6.80
CA GLY A 107 -6.96 -14.24 -6.29
C GLY A 107 -7.50 -15.16 -7.38
N LEU A 108 -6.71 -15.38 -8.44
CA LEU A 108 -7.02 -16.23 -9.59
C LEU A 108 -6.14 -17.47 -9.59
N GLU A 109 -6.72 -18.60 -10.01
CA GLU A 109 -5.98 -19.83 -10.32
C GLU A 109 -5.62 -19.88 -11.82
N GLU A 110 -4.58 -20.64 -12.19
CA GLU A 110 -4.13 -20.75 -13.59
C GLU A 110 -5.23 -21.24 -14.55
N GLU A 111 -6.13 -22.09 -14.06
CA GLU A 111 -7.23 -22.67 -14.82
C GLU A 111 -8.27 -21.61 -15.22
N GLU A 112 -8.43 -20.55 -14.42
CA GLU A 112 -9.34 -19.44 -14.73
C GLU A 112 -8.81 -18.57 -15.89
N LEU A 113 -7.50 -18.63 -16.16
CA LEU A 113 -6.88 -17.99 -17.33
C LEU A 113 -6.98 -18.83 -18.59
N SER A 114 -7.49 -20.06 -18.54
CA SER A 114 -7.65 -20.97 -19.68
C SER A 114 -9.08 -21.02 -20.25
N GLY A 115 -10.10 -20.53 -19.51
CA GLY A 115 -11.50 -20.39 -19.97
C GLY A 115 -11.77 -19.08 -20.73
N LYS A 116 -12.69 -18.99 -21.70
CA LYS A 116 -12.97 -17.76 -22.50
C LYS A 116 -13.43 -16.53 -21.69
N ASP A 117 -13.38 -16.60 -20.37
CA ASP A 117 -13.91 -15.60 -19.46
C ASP A 117 -13.10 -14.31 -19.51
N SER A 118 -13.73 -13.24 -20.00
CA SER A 118 -13.21 -11.88 -19.91
C SER A 118 -13.07 -11.38 -18.46
N ASN A 119 -13.65 -12.11 -17.51
CA ASN A 119 -13.71 -11.74 -16.11
C ASN A 119 -12.32 -11.83 -15.42
N ALA A 120 -11.52 -12.85 -15.74
CA ALA A 120 -10.17 -13.02 -15.19
C ALA A 120 -9.25 -11.85 -15.60
N LEU A 121 -9.31 -11.43 -16.86
CA LEU A 121 -8.56 -10.27 -17.36
C LEU A 121 -9.03 -8.96 -16.71
N THR A 122 -10.34 -8.81 -16.49
CA THR A 122 -10.89 -7.62 -15.83
C THR A 122 -10.41 -7.49 -14.39
N ARG A 123 -10.22 -8.62 -13.68
CA ARG A 123 -9.68 -8.64 -12.31
C ARG A 123 -8.20 -8.29 -12.28
N ILE A 124 -7.42 -8.79 -13.24
CA ILE A 124 -5.98 -8.48 -13.34
C ILE A 124 -5.77 -7.01 -13.69
N SER A 125 -6.55 -6.44 -14.61
CA SER A 125 -6.46 -5.00 -14.93
C SER A 125 -6.93 -4.07 -13.81
N ALA A 126 -7.60 -4.60 -12.78
CA ALA A 126 -8.05 -3.84 -11.62
C ALA A 126 -7.09 -3.94 -10.42
N THR A 127 -6.04 -4.76 -10.53
CA THR A 127 -5.00 -4.97 -9.50
C THR A 127 -3.81 -4.07 -9.78
#